data_AF-U5CY59-F1
#
_entry.id   AF-U5CY59-F1
#
_cell.length_a   1.000
_cell.length_b   1.000
_cell.length_c   1.000
_cell.angle_alpha   90.00
_cell.angle_beta   90.00
_cell.angle_gamma   90.00
#
_symmetry.space_group_name_H-M   'P 1'
#
loop_
_entity.id
_entity.type
_entity.pdbx_description
1 polymer ?
#
loop_
_entity_poly.entity_id
_entity_poly.type
_entity_poly.pdbx_seq_one_letter_code
_entity_poly.pdbx_strand_id
1 'polypeptide(L)'
;KACQAYGRETTKLAFKVLETIALALGMPAARFDPYFEETTTIVRLNHYPPCPSPELALGKGPHVDTSAFTLLSTDEVSGLEVRRKSDGEWFGSAPHPTPSSLCQETPSRKAEYNIIADKAFSKLLLLFVWTNDQYNGLLHRVAVNSQQERFSFITLFTPSYHAIVEPLEGLVHEEDPPKYRPFKWGEYLITRSLNNYMKLDKPVLQISDYKIRD
;
A
#
# COMPACT_ATOMS: atom_id res chain seq x y z
N LYS A 1 18.87 14.23 -6.23
CA LYS A 1 18.46 15.19 -5.16
C LYS A 1 16.97 15.11 -4.86
N ALA A 2 16.06 15.37 -5.82
CA ALA A 2 14.61 15.35 -5.58
C ALA A 2 14.06 13.99 -5.09
N CYS A 3 14.37 12.88 -5.77
CA CYS A 3 13.89 11.55 -5.35
C CYS A 3 14.40 11.12 -3.97
N GLN A 4 15.63 11.52 -3.60
CA GLN A 4 16.19 11.26 -2.26
C GLN A 4 15.47 12.08 -1.19
N ALA A 5 15.14 13.34 -1.48
CA ALA A 5 14.35 14.17 -0.57
C ALA A 5 12.93 13.60 -0.40
N TYR A 6 12.28 13.24 -1.51
CA TYR A 6 10.97 12.58 -1.49
C TYR A 6 10.99 11.32 -0.65
N GLY A 7 11.95 10.41 -0.89
CA GLY A 7 12.08 9.17 -0.11
C GLY A 7 12.26 9.43 1.39
N ARG A 8 13.08 10.41 1.80
CA ARG A 8 13.22 10.76 3.22
C ARG A 8 11.92 11.29 3.83
N GLU A 9 11.23 12.19 3.14
CA GLU A 9 10.00 12.78 3.68
C GLU A 9 8.84 11.77 3.70
N THR A 10 8.72 10.90 2.69
CA THR A 10 7.72 9.82 2.72
C THR A 10 8.04 8.76 3.76
N THR A 11 9.31 8.46 4.03
CA THR A 11 9.69 7.59 5.16
C THR A 11 9.34 8.23 6.51
N LYS A 12 9.58 9.53 6.72
CA LYS A 12 9.17 10.21 7.96
C LYS A 12 7.66 10.19 8.14
N LEU A 13 6.91 10.46 7.07
CA LEU A 13 5.46 10.35 7.10
C LEU A 13 5.02 8.92 7.41
N ALA A 14 5.70 7.93 6.83
CA ALA A 14 5.40 6.53 7.03
C ALA A 14 5.45 6.15 8.52
N PHE A 15 6.50 6.53 9.25
CA PHE A 15 6.58 6.29 10.69
C PHE A 15 5.44 6.97 11.47
N LYS A 16 5.08 8.21 11.15
CA LYS A 16 3.92 8.90 11.77
C LYS A 16 2.60 8.19 11.52
N VAL A 17 2.41 7.62 10.33
CA VAL A 17 1.22 6.81 10.01
C VAL A 17 1.20 5.53 10.86
N LEU A 18 2.33 4.84 11.04
CA LEU A 18 2.42 3.67 11.90
C LEU A 18 2.13 4.00 13.37
N GLU A 19 2.68 5.11 13.88
CA GLU A 19 2.39 5.60 15.22
C GLU A 19 0.89 5.82 15.41
N THR A 20 0.25 6.46 14.43
CA THR A 20 -1.19 6.73 14.45
C THR A 20 -2.01 5.44 14.44
N ILE A 21 -1.62 4.46 13.62
CA ILE A 21 -2.27 3.14 13.56
C ILE A 21 -2.09 2.39 14.88
N ALA A 22 -0.88 2.42 15.48
CA ALA A 22 -0.63 1.78 16.77
C ALA A 22 -1.52 2.37 17.86
N LEU A 23 -1.61 3.70 17.93
CA LEU A 23 -2.48 4.38 18.89
C LEU A 23 -3.96 4.06 18.66
N ALA A 24 -4.42 3.99 17.40
CA ALA A 24 -5.79 3.61 17.06
C ALA A 24 -6.12 2.16 17.46
N LEU A 25 -5.12 1.28 17.51
CA LEU A 25 -5.21 -0.10 18.02
C LEU A 25 -5.08 -0.19 19.54
N GLY A 26 -4.95 0.93 20.26
CA GLY A 26 -4.75 0.95 21.71
C GLY A 26 -3.34 0.51 22.15
N MET A 27 -2.36 0.58 21.26
CA MET A 27 -0.98 0.17 21.50
C MET A 27 -0.05 1.37 21.70
N PRO A 28 1.15 1.19 22.29
CA PRO A 28 2.16 2.23 22.34
C PRO A 28 2.52 2.74 20.94
N ALA A 29 2.73 4.05 20.77
CA ALA A 29 3.03 4.66 19.47
C ALA A 29 4.20 3.98 18.72
N ALA A 30 5.24 3.59 19.47
CA ALA A 30 6.43 2.91 18.95
C ALA A 30 6.24 1.40 18.71
N ARG A 31 5.00 0.87 18.76
CA ARG A 31 4.76 -0.59 18.72
C ARG A 31 5.35 -1.26 17.47
N PHE A 32 5.35 -0.55 16.34
CA PHE A 32 5.81 -1.10 15.07
C PHE A 32 7.31 -0.91 14.83
N ASP A 33 7.99 0.00 15.55
CA ASP A 33 9.38 0.39 15.30
C ASP A 33 10.36 -0.78 15.18
N PRO A 34 10.30 -1.82 16.05
CA PRO A 34 11.22 -2.96 15.96
C PRO A 34 11.17 -3.72 14.62
N TYR A 35 10.04 -3.65 13.90
CA TYR A 35 9.92 -4.29 12.59
C TYR A 35 10.63 -3.51 11.47
N PHE A 36 11.10 -2.28 11.70
CA PHE A 36 11.61 -1.38 10.67
C PHE A 36 13.05 -0.90 10.86
N GLU A 37 13.81 -1.45 11.82
CA GLU A 37 15.21 -1.05 12.12
C GLU A 37 16.17 -1.12 10.91
N GLU A 38 15.83 -1.91 9.88
CA GLU A 38 16.54 -1.98 8.59
C GLU A 38 15.53 -2.06 7.42
N THR A 39 14.57 -1.14 7.39
CA THR A 39 13.48 -1.13 6.39
C THR A 39 14.00 -1.09 4.94
N THR A 40 13.34 -1.85 4.06
CA THR A 40 13.61 -1.90 2.62
C THR A 40 12.55 -1.13 1.84
N THR A 41 12.33 0.14 2.19
CA THR A 41 11.32 0.98 1.54
C THR A 41 11.58 1.10 0.04
N ILE A 42 10.56 0.82 -0.78
CA ILE A 42 10.64 0.90 -2.24
C ILE A 42 9.92 2.14 -2.72
N VAL A 43 10.59 2.96 -3.53
CA VAL A 43 9.96 4.05 -4.29
C VAL A 43 9.83 3.63 -5.75
N ARG A 44 8.60 3.66 -6.28
CA ARG A 44 8.28 3.31 -7.68
C ARG A 44 7.58 4.47 -8.37
N LEU A 45 8.12 4.91 -9.51
CA LEU A 45 7.36 5.72 -10.46
C LEU A 45 6.63 4.81 -11.42
N ASN A 46 5.38 5.14 -11.70
CA ASN A 46 4.62 4.52 -12.78
C ASN A 46 4.26 5.59 -13.80
N HIS A 47 4.36 5.21 -15.07
CA HIS A 47 3.89 5.96 -16.21
C HIS A 47 2.88 5.11 -16.95
N TYR A 48 1.70 5.67 -17.20
CA TYR A 48 0.62 5.03 -17.93
C TYR A 48 0.30 5.89 -19.17
N PRO A 49 0.78 5.51 -20.36
CA PRO A 49 0.48 6.23 -21.60
C PRO A 49 -1.02 6.20 -21.94
N PRO A 50 -1.51 7.12 -22.81
CA PRO A 50 -2.84 7.02 -23.38
C PRO A 50 -2.99 5.69 -24.13
N CYS A 51 -4.12 5.02 -23.94
CA CYS A 51 -4.45 3.74 -24.55
C CYS A 51 -5.60 3.93 -25.55
N PRO A 52 -5.45 3.54 -26.84
CA PRO A 52 -6.50 3.73 -27.84
C PRO A 52 -7.76 2.87 -27.60
N SER A 53 -7.64 1.80 -26.81
CA SER A 53 -8.73 0.88 -26.46
C SER A 53 -8.78 0.66 -24.95
N PRO A 54 -9.13 1.69 -24.15
CA PRO A 54 -9.05 1.65 -22.69
C PRO A 54 -10.02 0.64 -22.05
N GLU A 55 -11.08 0.25 -22.75
CA GLU A 55 -12.02 -0.79 -22.35
C GLU A 55 -11.44 -2.21 -22.40
N LEU A 56 -10.35 -2.41 -23.17
CA LEU A 56 -9.67 -3.69 -23.35
C LEU A 56 -8.36 -3.80 -22.54
N ALA A 57 -7.94 -2.73 -21.86
CA ALA A 57 -6.64 -2.66 -21.20
C ALA A 57 -6.72 -2.12 -19.77
N LEU A 58 -5.78 -2.55 -18.93
CA LEU A 58 -5.54 -1.99 -17.62
C LEU A 58 -4.07 -1.56 -17.54
N GLY A 59 -3.81 -0.41 -16.92
CA GLY A 59 -2.45 0.03 -16.62
C GLY A 59 -1.80 -0.86 -15.58
N LYS A 60 -2.60 -1.36 -14.63
CA LYS A 60 -2.20 -2.41 -13.68
C LYS A 60 -3.42 -3.26 -13.33
N GLY A 61 -3.31 -4.57 -13.48
CA GLY A 61 -4.40 -5.50 -13.15
C GLY A 61 -4.78 -5.51 -11.66
N PRO A 62 -5.92 -6.14 -11.31
CA PRO A 62 -6.37 -6.31 -9.93
C PRO A 62 -5.31 -6.94 -9.03
N HIS A 63 -4.95 -6.28 -7.93
CA HIS A 63 -3.99 -6.78 -6.95
C HIS A 63 -4.18 -6.17 -5.55
N VAL A 64 -3.49 -6.75 -4.58
CA VAL A 64 -3.27 -6.20 -3.24
C VAL A 64 -1.76 -5.97 -3.10
N ASP A 65 -1.38 -4.81 -2.58
CA ASP A 65 0.03 -4.48 -2.38
C ASP A 65 0.67 -5.41 -1.37
N THR A 66 1.94 -5.72 -1.60
CA THR A 66 2.74 -6.59 -0.73
C THR A 66 3.72 -5.72 0.06
N SER A 67 3.19 -5.04 1.06
CA SER A 67 3.92 -4.14 1.97
C SER A 67 3.21 -4.03 3.33
N ALA A 68 3.84 -3.35 4.29
CA ALA A 68 3.15 -2.96 5.51
C ALA A 68 2.06 -1.95 5.20
N PHE A 69 2.38 -0.96 4.37
CA PHE A 69 1.42 -0.06 3.73
C PHE A 69 2.02 0.65 2.53
N THR A 70 1.19 1.45 1.86
CA THR A 70 1.54 2.17 0.64
C THR A 70 1.14 3.64 0.75
N LEU A 71 2.09 4.53 0.50
CA LEU A 71 1.82 5.94 0.23
C LEU A 71 1.80 6.15 -1.28
N LEU A 72 0.73 6.75 -1.78
CA LEU A 72 0.52 6.99 -3.20
C LEU A 72 0.34 8.49 -3.44
N SER A 73 1.20 9.06 -4.28
CA SER A 73 1.03 10.40 -4.86
C SER A 73 0.68 10.24 -6.34
N THR A 74 -0.32 10.97 -6.80
CA THR A 74 -0.78 10.95 -8.20
C THR A 74 -0.80 12.35 -8.76
N ASP A 75 -0.76 12.47 -10.08
CA ASP A 75 -1.15 13.69 -10.77
C ASP A 75 -2.69 13.85 -10.76
N GLU A 76 -3.19 14.81 -11.54
CA GLU A 76 -4.63 15.10 -11.67
C GLU A 76 -5.38 14.09 -12.56
N VAL A 77 -4.67 13.13 -13.18
CA VAL A 77 -5.27 12.16 -14.09
C VAL A 77 -5.78 10.96 -13.30
N SER A 78 -7.08 10.71 -13.45
CA SER A 78 -7.77 9.60 -12.77
C SER A 78 -7.32 8.24 -13.32
N GLY A 79 -7.47 7.19 -12.51
CA GLY A 79 -7.18 5.83 -12.95
C GLY A 79 -7.09 4.80 -11.84
N LEU A 80 -6.83 5.20 -10.59
CA LEU A 80 -6.90 4.26 -9.47
C LEU A 80 -8.35 3.84 -9.22
N GLU A 81 -8.59 2.54 -9.20
CA GLU A 81 -9.89 1.96 -8.85
C GLU A 81 -9.73 0.96 -7.70
N VAL A 82 -10.64 1.03 -6.74
CA VAL A 82 -10.69 0.14 -5.57
C VAL A 82 -11.97 -0.68 -5.62
N ARG A 83 -11.84 -1.99 -5.42
CA ARG A 83 -12.98 -2.89 -5.36
C ARG A 83 -13.59 -2.86 -3.97
N ARG A 84 -14.87 -2.52 -3.87
CA ARG A 84 -15.62 -2.56 -2.61
C ARG A 84 -15.97 -4.02 -2.29
N LYS A 85 -15.82 -4.40 -1.02
CA LYS A 85 -16.08 -5.78 -0.58
C LYS A 85 -17.57 -6.14 -0.54
N SER A 86 -18.46 -5.18 -0.28
CA SER A 86 -19.88 -5.44 -0.04
C SER A 86 -20.66 -5.86 -1.30
N ASP A 87 -20.32 -5.29 -2.45
CA ASP A 87 -20.99 -5.51 -3.74
C ASP A 87 -20.02 -6.00 -4.84
N GLY A 88 -18.70 -5.91 -4.60
CA GLY A 88 -17.70 -6.30 -5.58
C GLY A 88 -17.47 -5.26 -6.67
N GLU A 89 -18.08 -4.07 -6.57
CA GLU A 89 -18.00 -3.00 -7.56
C GLU A 89 -16.68 -2.23 -7.49
N TRP A 90 -16.25 -1.70 -8.63
CA TRP A 90 -15.03 -0.92 -8.77
C TRP A 90 -15.33 0.58 -8.67
N PHE A 91 -14.69 1.26 -7.72
CA PHE A 91 -14.85 2.70 -7.51
C PHE A 91 -13.56 3.41 -7.90
N GLY A 92 -13.66 4.30 -8.88
CA GLY A 92 -12.59 5.24 -9.19
C GLY A 92 -12.42 6.26 -8.06
N SER A 93 -11.17 6.56 -7.69
CA SER A 93 -10.93 7.81 -6.96
C SER A 93 -11.22 8.96 -7.92
N ALA A 94 -12.34 9.66 -7.75
CA ALA A 94 -12.57 10.91 -8.46
C ALA A 94 -11.34 11.83 -8.26
N PRO A 95 -10.90 12.56 -9.29
CA PRO A 95 -9.89 13.60 -9.08
C PRO A 95 -10.53 14.60 -8.11
N HIS A 96 -9.83 14.92 -7.02
CA HIS A 96 -10.36 15.93 -6.12
C HIS A 96 -10.45 17.25 -6.90
N PRO A 97 -11.61 17.93 -6.95
CA PRO A 97 -11.57 19.36 -7.17
C PRO A 97 -10.81 19.95 -5.99
N THR A 98 -9.67 20.55 -6.24
CA THR A 98 -9.08 21.49 -5.29
C THR A 98 -10.10 22.61 -5.05
N PRO A 99 -10.34 23.06 -3.81
CA PRO A 99 -10.92 24.38 -3.59
C PRO A 99 -9.86 25.39 -4.04
N SER A 100 -9.88 25.78 -5.31
CA SER A 100 -9.07 26.90 -5.83
C SER A 100 -9.53 28.27 -5.30
N SER A 101 -10.48 28.32 -4.36
CA SER A 101 -11.03 29.58 -3.85
C SER A 101 -10.32 30.17 -2.62
N LEU A 102 -9.20 29.58 -2.15
CA LEU A 102 -8.43 30.16 -1.03
C LEU A 102 -6.99 30.57 -1.35
N CYS A 103 -6.55 30.47 -2.60
CA CYS A 103 -5.26 31.00 -3.05
C CYS A 103 -5.50 32.08 -4.09
N GLN A 104 -5.83 33.30 -3.65
CA GLN A 104 -5.65 34.48 -4.48
C GLN A 104 -4.14 34.64 -4.77
N GLU A 105 -3.83 34.57 -6.06
CA GLU A 105 -2.65 35.12 -6.74
C GLU A 105 -1.26 34.78 -6.18
N THR A 106 -0.56 33.88 -6.87
CA THR A 106 0.85 34.10 -7.23
C THR A 106 1.28 33.14 -8.35
N PRO A 107 1.83 33.63 -9.47
CA PRO A 107 2.28 32.78 -10.57
C PRO A 107 3.69 32.25 -10.26
N SER A 108 3.77 31.17 -9.51
CA SER A 108 4.99 30.38 -9.42
C SER A 108 4.65 28.92 -9.15
N ARG A 109 5.02 28.06 -10.09
CA ARG A 109 4.94 26.59 -10.06
C ARG A 109 5.34 26.05 -8.67
N LYS A 110 4.36 25.82 -7.80
CA LYS A 110 4.49 24.92 -6.66
C LYS A 110 3.81 23.63 -7.05
N ALA A 111 4.61 22.61 -7.32
CA ALA A 111 4.15 21.23 -7.28
C ALA A 111 3.76 20.95 -5.83
N GLU A 112 2.49 21.18 -5.50
CA GLU A 112 1.91 20.77 -4.24
C GLU A 112 1.82 19.24 -4.31
N TYR A 113 2.78 18.60 -3.66
CA TYR A 113 2.76 17.16 -3.46
C TYR A 113 1.54 16.84 -2.61
N ASN A 114 0.50 16.32 -3.25
CA ASN A 114 -0.62 15.65 -2.60
C ASN A 114 -0.07 14.45 -1.84
N ILE A 115 0.43 14.68 -0.63
CA ILE A 115 0.44 13.68 0.42
C ILE A 115 -1.01 13.59 0.84
N ILE A 116 -1.74 12.75 0.13
CA ILE A 116 -3.10 12.43 0.50
C ILE A 116 -3.00 11.59 1.77
N ALA A 117 -2.97 12.23 2.94
CA ALA A 117 -3.18 11.58 4.24
C ALA A 117 -4.67 11.28 4.47
N ASP A 118 -5.57 11.94 3.73
CA ASP A 118 -7.04 11.77 3.82
C ASP A 118 -7.58 10.61 2.97
N LYS A 119 -6.80 10.16 1.99
CA LYS A 119 -6.98 8.95 1.15
C LYS A 119 -5.64 8.26 0.91
N ALA A 120 -4.79 8.21 1.94
CA ALA A 120 -3.72 7.24 1.97
C ALA A 120 -4.43 5.89 1.92
N PHE A 121 -4.59 5.32 0.73
CA PHE A 121 -5.04 3.94 0.57
C PHE A 121 -3.89 3.04 1.04
N SER A 122 -3.67 3.07 2.35
CA SER A 122 -2.84 2.18 3.11
C SER A 122 -3.45 0.79 2.92
N LYS A 123 -2.90 0.01 1.99
CA LYS A 123 -3.27 -1.39 1.78
C LYS A 123 -2.22 -2.23 2.45
N LEU A 124 -2.67 -2.90 3.50
CA LEU A 124 -1.83 -3.32 4.60
C LEU A 124 -1.75 -4.84 4.65
N LEU A 125 -1.03 -5.45 3.71
CA LEU A 125 -0.95 -6.91 3.72
C LEU A 125 -0.34 -7.42 5.04
N LEU A 126 0.61 -6.67 5.59
CA LEU A 126 1.19 -7.02 6.90
C LEU A 126 0.34 -6.54 8.08
N LEU A 127 -0.36 -5.38 8.02
CA LEU A 127 -1.28 -5.06 9.14
C LEU A 127 -2.46 -6.02 9.18
N PHE A 128 -2.88 -6.61 8.07
CA PHE A 128 -3.88 -7.68 8.09
C PHE A 128 -3.44 -8.87 8.95
N VAL A 129 -2.16 -9.27 8.87
CA VAL A 129 -1.60 -10.30 9.75
C VAL A 129 -1.41 -9.79 11.17
N TRP A 130 -0.72 -8.66 11.35
CA TRP A 130 -0.43 -8.07 12.66
C TRP A 130 -1.70 -7.78 13.47
N THR A 131 -2.81 -7.43 12.83
CA THR A 131 -4.07 -7.11 13.50
C THR A 131 -5.08 -8.25 13.49
N ASN A 132 -4.64 -9.46 13.17
CA ASN A 132 -5.47 -10.66 13.26
C ASN A 132 -6.81 -10.55 12.50
N ASP A 133 -6.78 -10.06 11.25
CA ASP A 133 -7.94 -9.77 10.37
C ASP A 133 -8.78 -8.51 10.70
N GLN A 134 -8.41 -7.68 11.68
CA GLN A 134 -9.14 -6.41 11.94
C GLN A 134 -9.00 -5.42 10.77
N TYR A 135 -7.79 -5.17 10.28
CA TYR A 135 -7.58 -4.38 9.06
C TYR A 135 -7.51 -5.25 7.82
N ASN A 136 -8.20 -4.83 6.76
CA ASN A 136 -8.35 -5.65 5.57
C ASN A 136 -7.63 -5.07 4.35
N GLY A 137 -6.93 -5.93 3.60
CA GLY A 137 -6.46 -5.61 2.27
C GLY A 137 -7.62 -5.32 1.32
N LEU A 138 -7.51 -4.24 0.54
CA LEU A 138 -8.48 -3.89 -0.50
C LEU A 138 -7.92 -4.28 -1.87
N LEU A 139 -8.70 -4.91 -2.73
CA LEU A 139 -8.29 -5.14 -4.11
C LEU A 139 -8.31 -3.81 -4.88
N HIS A 140 -7.28 -3.52 -5.68
CA HIS A 140 -7.25 -2.35 -6.57
C HIS A 140 -6.68 -2.69 -7.94
N ARG A 141 -6.98 -1.84 -8.92
CA ARG A 141 -6.41 -1.84 -10.26
C ARG A 141 -6.16 -0.41 -10.72
N VAL A 142 -5.50 -0.25 -11.86
CA VAL A 142 -5.34 1.04 -12.53
C VAL A 142 -5.97 0.95 -13.91
N ALA A 143 -7.05 1.69 -14.12
CA ALA A 143 -7.64 1.92 -15.44
C ALA A 143 -6.78 2.90 -16.24
N VAL A 144 -6.78 2.72 -17.56
CA VAL A 144 -6.16 3.66 -18.52
C VAL A 144 -7.24 4.44 -19.25
N ASN A 145 -6.85 5.53 -19.88
CA ASN A 145 -7.72 6.36 -20.71
C ASN A 145 -7.05 6.62 -22.07
N SER A 146 -7.80 7.10 -23.05
CA SER A 146 -7.32 7.33 -24.42
C SER A 146 -6.76 8.73 -24.69
N GLN A 147 -6.81 9.63 -23.70
CA GLN A 147 -6.60 11.07 -23.92
C GLN A 147 -5.30 11.59 -23.29
N GLN A 148 -5.02 11.17 -22.06
CA GLN A 148 -3.97 11.75 -21.22
C GLN A 148 -3.12 10.66 -20.57
N GLU A 149 -1.80 10.87 -20.56
CA GLU A 149 -0.89 10.05 -19.78
C GLU A 149 -1.09 10.32 -18.29
N ARG A 150 -0.79 9.32 -17.46
CA ARG A 150 -0.89 9.39 -16.01
C ARG A 150 0.43 9.00 -15.37
N PHE A 151 0.82 9.72 -14.33
CA PHE A 151 1.96 9.43 -13.48
C PHE A 151 1.55 9.15 -12.04
N SER A 152 2.27 8.23 -11.39
CA SER A 152 2.17 8.09 -9.94
C SER A 152 3.50 7.74 -9.29
N PHE A 153 3.68 8.25 -8.07
CA PHE A 153 4.80 7.94 -7.20
C PHE A 153 4.26 7.10 -6.04
N ILE A 154 4.81 5.90 -5.91
CA ILE A 154 4.42 4.94 -4.88
C ILE A 154 5.59 4.77 -3.93
N THR A 155 5.34 4.88 -2.63
CA THR A 155 6.27 4.45 -1.58
C THR A 155 5.66 3.26 -0.87
N LEU A 156 6.22 2.08 -1.10
CA LEU A 156 5.88 0.85 -0.40
C LEU A 156 6.73 0.77 0.86
N PHE A 157 6.10 0.89 2.02
CA PHE A 157 6.80 0.79 3.30
C PHE A 157 6.78 -0.67 3.74
N THR A 158 7.96 -1.27 3.83
CA THR A 158 8.15 -2.69 4.14
C THR A 158 9.00 -2.84 5.39
N PRO A 159 8.77 -3.85 6.22
CA PRO A 159 9.61 -4.09 7.38
C PRO A 159 11.01 -4.55 6.95
N SER A 160 11.89 -4.70 7.94
CA SER A 160 13.18 -5.35 7.78
C SER A 160 13.01 -6.70 7.09
N TYR A 161 13.96 -7.05 6.24
CA TYR A 161 14.04 -8.37 5.60
C TYR A 161 13.98 -9.52 6.63
N HIS A 162 14.49 -9.26 7.84
CA HIS A 162 14.57 -10.23 8.93
C HIS A 162 13.33 -10.26 9.82
N ALA A 163 12.36 -9.38 9.61
CA ALA A 163 11.17 -9.28 10.45
C ALA A 163 10.36 -10.60 10.44
N ILE A 164 9.97 -11.02 11.63
CA ILE A 164 8.95 -12.06 11.82
C ILE A 164 7.58 -11.37 11.82
N VAL A 165 6.69 -11.83 10.97
CA VAL A 165 5.32 -11.33 10.83
C VAL A 165 4.38 -12.35 11.44
N GLU A 166 3.61 -11.91 12.42
CA GLU A 166 2.64 -12.72 13.17
C GLU A 166 1.58 -11.79 13.81
N PRO A 167 0.42 -12.30 14.23
CA PRO A 167 -0.55 -11.49 14.97
C PRO A 167 0.09 -10.85 16.21
N LEU A 168 -0.14 -9.55 16.41
CA LEU A 168 0.47 -8.81 17.52
C LEU A 168 -0.13 -9.26 18.85
N GLU A 169 0.75 -9.46 19.83
CA GLU A 169 0.37 -9.57 21.23
C GLU A 169 -0.48 -8.36 21.65
N GLY A 170 -1.63 -8.63 22.27
CA GLY A 170 -2.65 -7.63 22.61
C GLY A 170 -3.80 -7.48 21.62
N LEU A 171 -3.73 -8.10 20.43
CA LEU A 171 -4.85 -8.22 19.46
C LEU A 171 -5.31 -9.67 19.25
N VAL A 172 -4.81 -10.58 20.10
CA VAL A 172 -5.18 -11.99 20.13
C VAL A 172 -5.61 -12.34 21.55
N HIS A 173 -6.73 -13.06 21.67
CA HIS A 173 -7.36 -13.42 22.95
C HIS A 173 -8.01 -14.82 22.84
N GLU A 174 -8.56 -15.35 23.94
CA GLU A 174 -9.20 -16.67 23.92
C GLU A 174 -10.37 -16.75 22.93
N GLU A 175 -11.15 -15.66 22.82
CA GLU A 175 -12.30 -15.58 21.90
C GLU A 175 -11.91 -15.22 20.46
N ASP A 176 -10.72 -14.65 20.24
CA ASP A 176 -10.15 -14.36 18.92
C ASP A 176 -8.68 -14.81 18.86
N PRO A 177 -8.43 -16.13 18.76
CA PRO A 177 -7.08 -16.66 18.79
C PRO A 177 -6.28 -16.24 17.54
N PRO A 178 -4.95 -16.43 17.54
CA PRO A 178 -4.13 -16.16 16.36
C PRO A 178 -4.67 -16.90 15.12
N LYS A 179 -4.95 -16.14 14.05
CA LYS A 179 -5.42 -16.66 12.76
C LYS A 179 -4.29 -17.02 11.80
N TYR A 180 -3.06 -16.63 12.14
CA TYR A 180 -1.88 -16.77 11.29
C TYR A 180 -0.71 -17.36 12.04
N ARG A 181 0.01 -18.26 11.38
CA ARG A 181 1.32 -18.76 11.82
C ARG A 181 2.39 -17.71 11.55
N PRO A 182 3.40 -17.57 12.42
CA PRO A 182 4.51 -16.66 12.20
C PRO A 182 5.29 -17.00 10.92
N PHE A 183 5.79 -16.00 10.22
CA PHE A 183 6.65 -16.19 9.06
C PHE A 183 7.67 -15.07 8.87
N LYS A 184 8.79 -15.38 8.21
CA LYS A 184 9.83 -14.41 7.92
C LYS A 184 9.49 -13.60 6.67
N TRP A 185 9.45 -12.28 6.78
CA TRP A 185 9.08 -11.38 5.69
C TRP A 185 9.97 -11.54 4.46
N GLY A 186 11.28 -11.59 4.64
CA GLY A 186 12.23 -11.71 3.53
C GLY A 186 12.04 -12.97 2.68
N GLU A 187 11.75 -14.10 3.31
CA GLU A 187 11.51 -15.37 2.62
C GLU A 187 10.20 -15.35 1.83
N TYR A 188 9.16 -14.76 2.42
CA TYR A 188 7.89 -14.53 1.74
C TYR A 188 8.07 -13.63 0.51
N LEU A 189 8.76 -12.50 0.67
CA LEU A 189 9.02 -11.54 -0.41
C LEU A 189 9.83 -12.15 -1.55
N ILE A 190 10.93 -12.85 -1.25
CA ILE A 190 11.76 -13.49 -2.28
C ILE A 190 10.97 -14.57 -3.01
N THR A 191 10.28 -15.45 -2.29
CA THR A 191 9.51 -16.53 -2.90
C THR A 191 8.42 -15.99 -3.82
N ARG A 192 7.71 -14.94 -3.40
CA ARG A 192 6.68 -14.28 -4.23
C ARG A 192 7.28 -13.58 -5.44
N SER A 193 8.43 -12.93 -5.29
CA SER A 193 9.14 -12.28 -6.40
C SER A 193 9.66 -13.30 -7.42
N LEU A 194 10.32 -14.37 -6.98
CA LEU A 194 10.89 -15.40 -7.86
C LEU A 194 9.82 -16.15 -8.67
N ASN A 195 8.66 -16.41 -8.07
CA ASN A 195 7.52 -17.02 -8.75
C ASN A 195 7.00 -16.21 -9.96
N ASN A 196 7.24 -14.89 -10.00
CA ASN A 196 6.85 -14.07 -11.16
C ASN A 196 7.77 -14.27 -12.38
N TYR A 197 8.98 -14.77 -12.17
CA TYR A 197 10.01 -14.87 -13.22
C TYR A 197 10.45 -16.30 -13.51
N MET A 198 10.27 -17.22 -12.57
CA MET A 198 10.59 -18.63 -12.70
C MET A 198 9.35 -19.45 -12.35
N LYS A 199 9.04 -20.46 -13.18
CA LYS A 199 8.13 -21.54 -12.77
C LYS A 199 8.84 -22.34 -11.68
N LEU A 200 8.65 -21.96 -10.43
CA LEU A 200 9.08 -22.79 -9.31
C LEU A 200 8.12 -23.98 -9.23
N ASP A 201 8.65 -25.17 -8.92
CA ASP A 201 7.82 -26.34 -8.59
C ASP A 201 7.01 -26.15 -7.28
N LYS A 202 7.18 -25.00 -6.62
CA LYS A 202 6.46 -24.59 -5.42
C LYS A 202 5.38 -23.57 -5.79
N PRO A 203 4.16 -23.69 -5.23
CA PRO A 203 3.08 -22.72 -5.47
C PRO A 203 3.48 -21.31 -5.02
N VAL A 204 2.85 -20.30 -5.65
CA VAL A 204 3.04 -18.89 -5.29
C VAL A 204 2.54 -18.65 -3.87
N LEU A 205 3.45 -18.36 -2.93
CA LEU A 205 3.09 -18.10 -1.54
C LEU A 205 2.11 -16.93 -1.43
N GLN A 206 0.98 -17.21 -0.79
CA GLN A 206 -0.03 -16.24 -0.38
C GLN A 206 -0.06 -16.15 1.15
N ILE A 207 -0.53 -15.01 1.68
CA ILE A 207 -0.72 -14.88 3.14
C ILE A 207 -1.70 -15.94 3.68
N SER A 208 -2.67 -16.36 2.86
CA SER A 208 -3.59 -17.45 3.20
C SER A 208 -2.89 -18.79 3.48
N ASP A 209 -1.67 -19.00 2.98
CA ASP A 209 -0.91 -20.23 3.26
C ASP A 209 -0.41 -20.25 4.72
N TYR A 210 -0.33 -19.07 5.35
CA TYR A 210 0.00 -18.92 6.76
C TYR A 210 -1.24 -18.89 7.66
N LYS A 211 -2.47 -18.91 7.12
CA LYS A 211 -3.65 -19.05 7.98
C LYS A 211 -3.59 -20.37 8.75
N ILE A 212 -3.90 -20.30 10.03
CA ILE A 212 -4.18 -21.46 10.86
C ILE A 212 -5.57 -21.94 10.41
N ARG A 213 -5.63 -23.16 9.88
CA ARG A 213 -6.89 -23.80 9.50
C ARG A 213 -7.43 -24.53 10.72
N ASP A 214 -8.73 -24.42 10.95
CA ASP A 214 -9.47 -25.30 11.87
C ASP A 214 -9.46 -26.75 11.36
#